data_AF-A0AAV9EAY1-F1
#
_entry.id   AF-A0AAV9EAY1-F1
#
_cell.length_a   1.000
_cell.length_b   1.000
_cell.length_c   1.000
_cell.angle_alpha   90.00
_cell.angle_beta   90.00
_cell.angle_gamma   90.00
#
_symmetry.space_group_name_H-M   'P 1'
#
loop_
_entity.id
_entity.type
_entity.pdbx_description
1 polymer ?
#
loop_
_entity_poly.entity_id
_entity_poly.type
_entity_poly.pdbx_seq_one_letter_code
_entity_poly.pdbx_strand_id
1 'polypeptide(L)'
;MKLEEEKHVQYILSVEKRSNDLESLVMDHLKLSGAYWGLTTLHLLGRLSSVDQDRIIDWVLKCQHESGGFAGNVGHDPHILHTLSAVQVLALFDRMDVLDVDKLCSYVAGLQNEDGSFSGDMWGEIDTRYVIILYSFVRFDILKAFGSVYRKLMFFFQVFIVVQYVVLHYYIAWTKSISKRL
;
A
#
# COMPACT_ATOMS: atom_id res chain seq x y z
N MET A 1 -12.53 25.59 -9.55
CA MET A 1 -12.62 24.89 -8.25
C MET A 1 -11.25 24.96 -7.59
N LYS A 2 -11.14 25.51 -6.39
CA LYS A 2 -9.87 25.63 -5.63
C LYS A 2 -9.85 24.57 -4.54
N LEU A 3 -8.71 23.91 -4.34
CA LEU A 3 -8.55 22.91 -3.29
C LEU A 3 -8.42 23.60 -1.93
N GLU A 4 -9.22 23.17 -0.96
CA GLU A 4 -9.21 23.68 0.41
C GLU A 4 -8.20 22.90 1.27
N GLU A 5 -6.91 23.04 0.97
CA GLU A 5 -5.83 22.21 1.55
C GLU A 5 -5.85 22.15 3.08
N GLU A 6 -6.00 23.31 3.74
CA GLU A 6 -5.98 23.39 5.21
C GLU A 6 -7.10 22.56 5.85
N LYS A 7 -8.30 22.56 5.26
CA LYS A 7 -9.42 21.76 5.79
C LYS A 7 -9.14 20.26 5.70
N HIS A 8 -8.46 19.81 4.64
CA HIS A 8 -8.07 18.41 4.48
C HIS A 8 -7.02 18.00 5.52
N VAL A 9 -6.00 18.84 5.74
CA VAL A 9 -4.97 18.61 6.75
C VAL A 9 -5.59 18.52 8.15
N GLN A 10 -6.44 19.50 8.52
CA GLN A 10 -7.11 19.50 9.82
C GLN A 10 -8.02 18.28 10.00
N TYR A 11 -8.72 17.84 8.95
CA TYR A 11 -9.52 16.63 9.01
C TYR A 11 -8.68 15.39 9.30
N ILE A 12 -7.57 15.18 8.57
CA ILE A 12 -6.69 14.02 8.76
C ILE A 12 -6.13 13.99 10.19
N LEU A 13 -5.62 15.12 10.68
CA LEU A 13 -5.10 15.23 12.05
C LEU A 13 -6.20 15.05 13.12
N SER A 14 -7.45 15.43 12.81
CA SER A 14 -8.59 15.20 13.72
C SER A 14 -8.97 13.72 13.81
N VAL A 15 -8.83 12.96 12.72
CA VAL A 15 -9.14 11.52 12.69
C VAL A 15 -8.14 10.76 13.55
N GLU A 16 -6.86 11.13 13.49
CA GLU A 16 -5.82 10.55 14.36
C GLU A 16 -6.15 10.73 15.85
N LYS A 17 -6.68 11.90 16.23
CA LYS A 17 -7.02 12.23 17.63
C LYS A 17 -8.29 11.53 18.13
N ARG A 18 -9.16 11.07 17.24
CA ARG A 18 -10.47 10.46 17.56
C ARG A 18 -10.40 8.94 17.81
N SER A 19 -9.30 8.45 18.37
CA SER A 19 -9.04 7.01 18.52
C SER A 19 -10.05 6.20 19.38
N ASN A 20 -11.03 6.83 20.03
CA ASN A 20 -11.92 6.19 21.01
C ASN A 20 -13.41 6.22 20.63
N ASP A 21 -13.79 6.65 19.42
CA ASP A 21 -15.19 6.63 18.99
C ASP A 21 -15.61 5.27 18.38
N LEU A 22 -16.93 5.04 18.28
CA LEU A 22 -17.50 3.81 17.72
C LEU A 22 -17.04 3.58 16.28
N GLU A 23 -16.85 4.65 15.51
CA GLU A 23 -16.29 4.59 14.15
C GLU A 23 -14.85 4.05 14.18
N SER A 24 -14.01 4.50 15.12
CA SER A 24 -12.65 3.99 15.30
C SER A 24 -12.60 2.51 15.66
N LEU A 25 -13.57 2.01 16.43
CA LEU A 25 -13.70 0.60 16.78
C LEU A 25 -14.12 -0.26 15.57
N VAL A 26 -15.09 0.20 14.79
CA VAL A 26 -15.53 -0.53 13.58
C VAL A 26 -14.43 -0.55 12.52
N MET A 27 -13.67 0.54 12.41
CA MET A 27 -12.59 0.68 11.43
C MET A 27 -11.24 0.16 11.95
N ASP A 28 -11.22 -0.48 13.13
CA ASP A 28 -9.98 -0.88 13.80
C ASP A 28 -9.13 -1.80 12.91
N HIS A 29 -9.75 -2.79 12.28
CA HIS A 29 -9.11 -3.71 11.32
C HIS A 29 -8.65 -3.05 10.00
N LEU A 30 -8.95 -1.77 9.76
CA LEU A 30 -8.54 -1.04 8.54
C LEU A 30 -7.57 0.11 8.84
N LYS A 31 -7.18 0.33 10.10
CA LYS A 31 -6.41 1.50 10.53
C LYS A 31 -5.13 1.70 9.75
N LEU A 32 -4.36 0.64 9.48
CA LEU A 32 -3.10 0.72 8.75
C LEU A 32 -3.28 1.21 7.31
N SER A 33 -4.31 0.71 6.63
CA SER A 33 -4.64 1.18 5.28
C SER A 33 -5.16 2.62 5.30
N GLY A 34 -5.97 3.00 6.31
CA GLY A 34 -6.40 4.38 6.51
C GLY A 34 -5.23 5.34 6.76
N ALA A 35 -4.27 4.91 7.58
CA ALA A 35 -3.05 5.68 7.88
C ALA A 35 -2.24 5.92 6.59
N TYR A 36 -2.02 4.89 5.76
CA TYR A 36 -1.34 5.05 4.48
C TYR A 36 -1.99 6.13 3.60
N TRP A 37 -3.32 6.11 3.43
CA TRP A 37 -4.01 7.11 2.61
C TRP A 37 -3.95 8.52 3.20
N GLY A 38 -4.11 8.64 4.52
CA GLY A 38 -3.98 9.92 5.23
C GLY A 38 -2.58 10.52 5.09
N LEU A 39 -1.55 9.70 5.30
CA LEU A 39 -0.14 10.10 5.21
C LEU A 39 0.25 10.44 3.77
N THR A 40 -0.19 9.67 2.79
CA THR A 40 0.03 9.98 1.37
C THR A 40 -0.60 11.33 1.02
N THR A 41 -1.80 11.61 1.51
CA THR A 41 -2.45 12.90 1.31
C THR A 41 -1.64 14.04 1.91
N LEU A 42 -1.15 13.88 3.15
CA LEU A 42 -0.28 14.87 3.79
C LEU A 42 1.05 15.05 3.03
N HIS A 43 1.65 13.97 2.54
CA HIS A 43 2.86 14.01 1.73
C HIS A 43 2.66 14.80 0.43
N LEU A 44 1.57 14.53 -0.31
CA LEU A 44 1.24 15.27 -1.53
C LEU A 44 0.97 16.76 -1.28
N LEU A 45 0.48 17.12 -0.10
CA LEU A 45 0.26 18.50 0.33
C LEU A 45 1.53 19.16 0.93
N GLY A 46 2.66 18.44 1.03
CA GLY A 46 3.88 18.96 1.66
C GLY A 46 3.76 19.16 3.17
N ARG A 47 2.85 18.43 3.83
CA ARG A 47 2.52 18.52 5.26
C ARG A 47 2.80 17.24 6.03
N LEU A 48 3.65 16.36 5.49
CA LEU A 48 3.99 15.09 6.17
C LEU A 48 4.67 15.33 7.53
N SER A 49 5.40 16.43 7.71
CA SER A 49 6.04 16.80 8.98
C SER A 49 5.05 17.25 10.06
N SER A 50 3.74 17.29 9.78
CA SER A 50 2.70 17.65 10.75
C SER A 50 2.27 16.49 11.65
N VAL A 51 2.74 15.27 11.37
CA VAL A 51 2.48 14.07 12.20
C VAL A 51 3.74 13.65 12.96
N ASP A 52 3.54 12.89 14.03
CA ASP A 52 4.61 12.26 14.78
C ASP A 52 5.08 10.98 14.07
N GLN A 53 6.15 11.10 13.27
CA GLN A 53 6.68 10.02 12.45
C GLN A 53 7.12 8.81 13.30
N ASP A 54 7.84 9.03 14.40
CA ASP A 54 8.38 7.95 15.22
C ASP A 54 7.25 7.15 15.88
N ARG A 55 6.24 7.85 16.40
CA ARG A 55 5.05 7.21 16.95
C ARG A 55 4.32 6.33 15.93
N ILE A 56 4.20 6.79 14.68
CA ILE A 56 3.53 6.03 13.62
C ILE A 56 4.36 4.81 13.24
N ILE A 57 5.68 4.95 13.07
CA ILE A 57 6.57 3.83 12.75
C ILE A 57 6.49 2.76 13.85
N ASP A 58 6.58 3.16 15.11
CA ASP A 58 6.46 2.23 16.26
C ASP A 58 5.14 1.47 16.25
N TRP A 59 4.04 2.13 15.89
CA TRP A 59 2.74 1.47 15.75
C TRP A 59 2.68 0.52 14.55
N VAL A 60 3.20 0.93 13.38
CA VAL A 60 3.27 0.07 12.19
C VAL A 60 4.04 -1.21 12.50
N LEU A 61 5.20 -1.11 13.17
CA LEU A 61 5.99 -2.28 13.55
C LEU A 61 5.26 -3.22 14.53
N LYS A 62 4.44 -2.68 15.44
CA LYS A 62 3.57 -3.49 16.32
C LYS A 62 2.46 -4.22 15.57
N CYS A 63 2.10 -3.79 14.36
CA CYS A 63 1.16 -4.51 13.50
C CYS A 63 1.82 -5.69 12.75
N GLN A 64 3.15 -5.87 12.83
CA GLN A 64 3.81 -7.01 12.21
C GLN A 64 3.55 -8.29 13.00
N HIS A 65 3.06 -9.32 12.31
CA HIS A 65 2.79 -10.62 12.89
C HIS A 65 4.05 -11.52 12.92
N GLU A 66 3.99 -12.60 13.71
CA GLU A 66 5.07 -13.60 13.75
C GLU A 66 5.33 -14.26 12.39
N SER A 67 4.32 -14.34 11.54
CA SER A 67 4.44 -14.85 10.17
C SER A 67 5.22 -13.92 9.23
N GLY A 68 5.42 -12.65 9.60
CA GLY A 68 6.13 -11.63 8.80
C GLY A 68 5.23 -10.62 8.09
N GLY A 69 3.97 -10.98 7.85
CA GLY A 69 2.96 -10.06 7.31
C GLY A 69 2.50 -9.04 8.34
N PHE A 70 1.87 -7.96 7.88
CA PHE A 70 1.27 -6.95 8.75
C PHE A 70 -0.25 -7.09 8.78
N ALA A 71 -0.82 -6.81 9.94
CA ALA A 71 -2.24 -6.74 10.18
C ALA A 71 -2.79 -5.32 10.00
N GLY A 72 -4.11 -5.22 9.88
CA GLY A 72 -4.78 -3.92 9.75
C GLY A 72 -4.70 -3.03 10.99
N ASN A 73 -4.48 -3.63 12.16
CA ASN A 73 -4.08 -3.00 13.41
C ASN A 73 -3.48 -4.06 14.35
N VAL A 74 -2.90 -3.62 15.47
CA VAL A 74 -2.38 -4.49 16.52
C VAL A 74 -3.46 -5.45 17.01
N GLY A 75 -3.13 -6.75 17.04
CA GLY A 75 -4.04 -7.81 17.50
C GLY A 75 -5.00 -8.36 16.44
N HIS A 76 -4.87 -7.96 15.18
CA HIS A 76 -5.62 -8.53 14.05
C HIS A 76 -4.76 -9.49 13.24
N ASP A 77 -5.40 -10.26 12.37
CA ASP A 77 -4.72 -11.19 11.48
C ASP A 77 -3.91 -10.47 10.39
N PRO A 78 -2.72 -11.00 10.01
CA PRO A 78 -1.95 -10.45 8.92
C PRO A 78 -2.64 -10.69 7.57
N HIS A 79 -2.55 -9.71 6.69
CA HIS A 79 -3.07 -9.82 5.33
C HIS A 79 -2.16 -9.06 4.36
N ILE A 80 -2.04 -9.54 3.12
CA ILE A 80 -1.09 -8.99 2.13
C ILE A 80 -1.38 -7.51 1.80
N LEU A 81 -2.65 -7.09 1.87
CA LEU A 81 -3.06 -5.70 1.69
C LEU A 81 -2.48 -4.78 2.77
N HIS A 82 -2.59 -5.18 4.04
CA HIS A 82 -2.07 -4.41 5.17
C HIS A 82 -0.54 -4.43 5.19
N THR A 83 0.04 -5.57 4.79
CA THR A 83 1.48 -5.72 4.54
C THR A 83 2.00 -4.69 3.54
N LEU A 84 1.28 -4.47 2.43
CA LEU A 84 1.63 -3.42 1.47
C LEU A 84 1.52 -2.03 2.09
N SER A 85 0.41 -1.74 2.78
CA SER A 85 0.21 -0.45 3.44
C SER A 85 1.34 -0.13 4.43
N ALA A 86 1.79 -1.10 5.25
CA ALA A 86 2.93 -0.93 6.15
C ALA A 86 4.20 -0.53 5.39
N VAL A 87 4.56 -1.29 4.36
CA VAL A 87 5.73 -1.00 3.54
C VAL A 87 5.66 0.38 2.90
N GLN A 88 4.49 0.77 2.40
CA GLN A 88 4.30 2.09 1.80
C GLN A 88 4.41 3.22 2.82
N VAL A 89 3.91 3.03 4.05
CA VAL A 89 4.09 4.02 5.13
C VAL A 89 5.57 4.17 5.49
N LEU A 90 6.29 3.06 5.63
CA LEU A 90 7.74 3.11 5.89
C LEU A 90 8.49 3.80 4.74
N ALA A 91 8.11 3.52 3.49
CA ALA A 91 8.69 4.17 2.32
C ALA A 91 8.40 5.68 2.27
N LEU A 92 7.19 6.12 2.63
CA LEU A 92 6.84 7.55 2.71
C LEU A 92 7.71 8.31 3.72
N PHE A 93 8.11 7.63 4.79
CA PHE A 93 8.96 8.19 5.84
C PHE A 93 10.46 7.98 5.61
N ASP A 94 10.84 7.35 4.50
CA ASP A 94 12.23 6.94 4.20
C ASP A 94 12.85 6.07 5.30
N ARG A 95 12.03 5.17 5.89
CA ARG A 95 12.40 4.29 7.01
C ARG A 95 12.28 2.82 6.64
N MET A 96 12.76 2.47 5.46
CA MET A 96 12.81 1.07 5.01
C MET A 96 13.87 0.25 5.77
N ASP A 97 14.80 0.92 6.46
CA ASP A 97 15.88 0.33 7.28
C ASP A 97 15.38 -0.52 8.45
N VAL A 98 14.19 -0.23 8.98
CA VAL A 98 13.62 -0.95 10.14
C VAL A 98 12.84 -2.20 9.74
N LEU A 99 12.61 -2.42 8.46
CA LEU A 99 11.81 -3.52 7.96
C LEU A 99 12.63 -4.80 7.91
N ASP A 100 12.15 -5.86 8.56
CA ASP A 100 12.68 -7.21 8.36
C ASP A 100 12.22 -7.75 7.00
N VAL A 101 13.05 -7.51 5.99
CA VAL A 101 12.80 -7.88 4.59
C VAL A 101 12.72 -9.40 4.43
N ASP A 102 13.56 -10.17 5.13
CA ASP A 102 13.61 -11.63 4.98
C ASP A 102 12.32 -12.28 5.51
N LYS A 103 11.83 -11.80 6.66
CA LYS A 103 10.57 -12.27 7.25
C LYS A 103 9.37 -11.89 6.39
N LEU A 104 9.37 -10.66 5.85
CA LEU A 104 8.36 -10.21 4.91
C LEU A 104 8.34 -11.06 3.63
N CYS A 105 9.51 -11.33 3.05
CA CYS A 105 9.63 -12.18 1.86
C CYS A 105 9.12 -13.60 2.13
N SER A 106 9.43 -14.15 3.31
CA SER A 106 8.97 -15.47 3.71
C SER A 106 7.44 -15.53 3.83
N TYR A 107 6.82 -14.50 4.43
CA TYR A 107 5.36 -14.38 4.48
C TYR A 107 4.75 -14.38 3.07
N VAL A 108 5.26 -13.50 2.20
CA VAL A 108 4.79 -13.35 0.83
C VAL A 108 4.98 -14.65 0.03
N ALA A 109 6.07 -15.38 0.27
CA ALA A 109 6.35 -16.67 -0.38
C ALA A 109 5.29 -17.70 -0.01
N GLY A 110 4.95 -17.75 1.27
CA GLY A 110 3.98 -18.69 1.81
C GLY A 110 2.55 -18.47 1.31
N LEU A 111 2.26 -17.31 0.72
CA LEU A 111 0.96 -17.01 0.12
C LEU A 111 0.83 -17.53 -1.32
N GLN A 112 1.91 -18.03 -1.93
CA GLN A 112 1.85 -18.57 -3.29
C GLN A 112 1.24 -19.99 -3.27
N ASN A 113 0.19 -20.18 -4.06
CA ASN A 113 -0.47 -21.47 -4.24
C ASN A 113 0.25 -22.33 -5.29
N GLU A 114 -0.04 -23.63 -5.32
CA GLU A 114 0.56 -24.59 -6.26
C GLU A 114 0.30 -24.24 -7.73
N ASP A 115 -0.85 -23.62 -8.03
CA ASP A 115 -1.23 -23.15 -9.36
C ASP A 115 -0.55 -21.83 -9.78
N GLY A 116 0.23 -21.23 -8.87
CA GLY A 116 0.91 -19.96 -9.05
C GLY A 116 0.05 -18.72 -8.75
N SER A 117 -1.22 -18.90 -8.37
CA SER A 117 -2.02 -17.83 -7.78
C SER A 117 -1.50 -17.46 -6.39
N PHE A 118 -2.00 -16.36 -5.83
CA PHE A 118 -1.64 -15.93 -4.50
C PHE A 118 -2.87 -15.73 -3.66
N SER A 119 -2.78 -16.14 -2.40
CA SER A 119 -3.80 -15.89 -1.39
C SER A 119 -3.54 -14.59 -0.63
N GLY A 120 -4.60 -14.00 -0.09
CA GLY A 120 -4.51 -12.75 0.69
C GLY A 120 -3.92 -12.95 2.09
N ASP A 121 -4.20 -14.11 2.66
CA ASP A 121 -3.84 -14.54 4.00
C ASP A 121 -3.87 -16.08 4.10
N MET A 122 -3.79 -16.59 5.34
CA MET A 122 -3.84 -18.02 5.64
C MET A 122 -5.21 -18.68 5.44
N TRP A 123 -6.28 -17.91 5.22
CA TRP A 123 -7.65 -18.43 5.04
C TRP A 123 -7.95 -18.75 3.57
N GLY A 124 -7.03 -18.40 2.66
CA GLY A 124 -7.04 -18.91 1.29
C GLY A 124 -7.96 -18.15 0.34
N GLU A 125 -8.39 -16.92 0.66
CA GLU A 125 -9.02 -16.05 -0.34
C GLU A 125 -8.03 -15.86 -1.49
N ILE A 126 -8.47 -16.13 -2.72
CA ILE A 126 -7.67 -15.93 -3.93
C ILE A 126 -8.30 -14.79 -4.73
N ASP A 127 -7.52 -13.74 -4.96
CA ASP A 127 -7.95 -12.59 -5.73
C ASP A 127 -6.80 -12.06 -6.60
N THR A 128 -7.13 -11.68 -7.83
CA THR A 128 -6.22 -11.05 -8.79
C THR A 128 -5.52 -9.79 -8.24
N ARG A 129 -6.13 -9.07 -7.30
CA ARG A 129 -5.57 -7.90 -6.60
C ARG A 129 -4.28 -8.23 -5.88
N TYR A 130 -4.14 -9.45 -5.34
CA TYR A 130 -2.94 -9.85 -4.62
C TYR A 130 -1.72 -9.92 -5.52
N VAL A 131 -1.91 -10.27 -6.81
CA VAL A 131 -0.84 -10.22 -7.82
C VAL A 131 -0.33 -8.79 -8.05
N ILE A 132 -1.22 -7.80 -8.04
CA ILE A 132 -0.87 -6.37 -8.18
C ILE A 132 -0.11 -5.90 -6.94
N ILE A 133 -0.53 -6.34 -5.75
CA ILE A 133 0.15 -6.04 -4.49
C ILE A 133 1.58 -6.59 -4.48
N LEU A 134 1.76 -7.84 -4.92
CA LEU A 134 3.07 -8.46 -5.02
C LEU A 134 4.03 -7.69 -5.92
N TYR A 135 3.54 -7.25 -7.08
CA TYR A 135 4.33 -6.44 -7.99
C TYR A 135 4.81 -5.13 -7.35
N SER A 136 4.01 -4.55 -6.45
CA SER A 136 4.38 -3.33 -5.75
C SER A 136 5.61 -3.54 -4.85
N PHE A 137 5.75 -4.70 -4.21
CA PHE A 137 6.95 -5.03 -3.43
C PHE A 137 8.20 -5.20 -4.31
N VAL A 138 8.07 -5.61 -5.58
CA VAL A 138 9.21 -5.66 -6.51
C VAL A 138 9.75 -4.26 -6.77
N ARG A 139 8.88 -3.25 -6.88
CA ARG A 139 9.27 -1.86 -7.07
C ARG A 139 10.04 -1.28 -5.88
N PHE A 140 9.78 -1.78 -4.68
CA PHE A 140 10.52 -1.42 -3.47
C PHE A 140 11.80 -2.25 -3.27
N ASP A 141 12.23 -3.01 -4.29
CA ASP A 141 13.38 -3.91 -4.25
C ASP A 141 13.29 -5.04 -3.18
N ILE A 142 12.15 -5.17 -2.50
CA ILE A 142 11.91 -6.17 -1.44
C ILE A 142 11.93 -7.58 -2.02
N LEU A 143 11.30 -7.81 -3.18
CA LEU A 143 11.16 -9.15 -3.76
C LEU A 143 12.28 -9.56 -4.73
N LYS A 144 13.44 -8.88 -4.74
CA LYS A 144 14.61 -9.32 -5.51
C LYS A 144 15.07 -10.75 -5.15
N ALA A 145 14.65 -11.26 -3.99
CA ALA A 145 14.88 -12.63 -3.53
C ALA A 145 14.11 -13.71 -4.34
N PHE A 146 13.02 -13.38 -5.04
CA PHE A 146 12.19 -14.37 -5.75
C PHE A 146 12.65 -14.61 -7.20
N GLY A 147 13.63 -15.51 -7.40
CA GLY A 147 14.24 -15.79 -8.71
C GLY A 147 13.30 -16.15 -9.89
N SER A 148 12.89 -17.42 -10.06
CA SER A 148 12.26 -17.93 -11.31
C SER A 148 10.88 -17.33 -11.61
N VAL A 149 10.08 -17.07 -10.58
CA VAL A 149 8.73 -16.48 -10.67
C VAL A 149 8.79 -15.04 -11.20
N TYR A 150 9.83 -14.28 -10.81
CA TYR A 150 10.12 -12.92 -11.27
C TYR A 150 10.26 -12.81 -12.78
N ARG A 151 10.94 -13.77 -13.45
CA ARG A 151 11.11 -13.73 -14.92
C ARG A 151 9.81 -13.97 -15.69
N LYS A 152 8.92 -14.82 -15.17
CA LYS A 152 7.62 -15.11 -15.82
C LYS A 152 6.63 -13.97 -15.62
N LEU A 153 6.55 -13.38 -14.42
CA LEU A 153 5.65 -12.24 -14.15
C LEU A 153 6.03 -10.99 -14.97
N MET A 154 7.33 -10.68 -15.09
CA MET A 154 7.78 -9.53 -15.89
C MET A 154 7.42 -9.64 -17.37
N PHE A 155 7.53 -10.83 -17.97
CA PHE A 155 7.31 -11.01 -19.41
C PHE A 155 5.85 -10.78 -19.82
N PHE A 156 4.89 -11.25 -19.02
CA PHE A 156 3.47 -11.04 -19.30
C PHE A 156 3.00 -9.60 -19.06
N PHE A 157 3.68 -8.85 -18.19
CA PHE A 157 3.25 -7.52 -17.78
C PHE A 157 3.88 -6.36 -18.56
N GLN A 158 5.02 -6.57 -19.24
CA GLN A 158 5.58 -5.60 -20.20
C GLN A 158 4.55 -5.23 -21.28
N VAL A 159 3.65 -6.15 -21.63
CA VAL A 159 2.55 -5.93 -22.58
C VAL A 159 1.39 -5.14 -21.96
N PHE A 160 1.08 -5.36 -20.67
CA PHE A 160 -0.10 -4.77 -20.03
C PHE A 160 0.11 -3.32 -19.55
N ILE A 161 1.29 -2.99 -19.02
CA ILE A 161 1.65 -1.61 -18.65
C ILE A 161 1.76 -0.74 -19.89
N VAL A 162 2.32 -1.24 -20.99
CA VAL A 162 2.33 -0.52 -22.28
C VAL A 162 0.90 -0.22 -22.71
N VAL A 163 -0.04 -1.16 -22.58
CA VAL A 163 -1.44 -0.92 -22.93
C VAL A 163 -2.09 0.12 -22.03
N GLN A 164 -1.90 0.09 -20.70
CA GLN A 164 -2.46 1.12 -19.80
C GLN A 164 -1.82 2.50 -20.00
N TYR A 165 -0.50 2.57 -20.18
CA TYR A 165 0.18 3.84 -20.47
C TYR A 165 -0.25 4.41 -21.82
N VAL A 166 -0.36 3.58 -22.85
CA VAL A 166 -0.80 3.99 -24.18
C VAL A 166 -2.25 4.49 -24.14
N VAL A 167 -3.16 3.74 -23.51
CA VAL A 167 -4.58 4.14 -23.39
C VAL A 167 -4.72 5.45 -22.61
N LEU A 168 -3.99 5.62 -21.51
CA LEU A 168 -4.01 6.86 -20.73
C LEU A 168 -3.44 8.05 -21.52
N HIS A 169 -2.37 7.82 -22.30
CA HIS A 169 -1.77 8.85 -23.14
C HIS A 169 -2.70 9.28 -24.29
N TYR A 170 -3.37 8.34 -24.95
CA TYR A 170 -4.36 8.64 -26.00
C TYR A 170 -5.59 9.35 -25.43
N TYR A 171 -6.04 8.97 -24.23
CA TYR A 171 -7.16 9.64 -23.55
C TYR A 171 -6.83 11.10 -23.16
N ILE A 172 -5.61 11.35 -22.66
CA ILE A 172 -5.13 12.69 -22.35
C ILE A 172 -4.93 13.54 -23.63
N ALA A 173 -4.46 12.93 -24.72
CA ALA A 173 -4.31 13.61 -26.00
C ALA A 173 -5.68 14.00 -26.59
N TRP A 174 -6.68 13.12 -26.50
CA TRP A 174 -8.02 13.37 -26.99
C TRP A 174 -8.74 14.48 -26.20
N THR A 175 -8.66 14.47 -24.87
CA THR A 175 -9.26 15.52 -24.03
C THR A 175 -8.64 16.90 -24.28
N LYS A 176 -7.31 16.97 -24.49
CA LYS A 176 -6.63 18.20 -24.93
C LYS A 176 -7.01 18.64 -26.34
N SER A 177 -7.31 17.71 -27.24
CA SER A 177 -7.77 18.04 -28.60
C SER A 177 -9.19 18.62 -28.61
N ILE A 178 -10.06 18.17 -27.71
CA ILE A 178 -11.43 18.70 -27.58
C ILE A 178 -11.42 20.08 -26.93
N SER A 179 -10.59 20.29 -25.90
CA SER A 179 -10.47 21.58 -25.23
C SER A 179 -9.94 22.71 -26.13
N LYS A 180 -9.33 22.40 -27.28
CA LYS A 180 -8.86 23.38 -28.27
C LYS A 180 -9.88 23.69 -29.37
N ARG A 181 -11.00 22.95 -29.42
CA ARG A 181 -12.07 23.11 -30.43
C ARG A 181 -13.34 23.76 -29.87
N LEU A 182 -13.37 24.05 -28.57
CA LEU A 182 -14.36 24.88 -27.87
C LEU A 182 -13.70 26.20 -27.51
#